data_AF-A0A6J1Q820-F1
#
_entry.id   AF-A0A6J1Q820-F1
#
_cell.length_a   1.000
_cell.length_b   1.000
_cell.length_c   1.000
_cell.angle_alpha   90.00
_cell.angle_beta   90.00
_cell.angle_gamma   90.00
#
_symmetry.space_group_name_H-M   'P 1'
#
loop_
_entity.id
_entity.type
_entity.pdbx_description
1 polymer ?
#
loop_
_entity_poly.entity_id
_entity_poly.type
_entity_poly.pdbx_seq_one_letter_code
_entity_poly.pdbx_strand_id
1 'polypeptide(L)'
;MNEDADNFAWTHQLECPSTIYNDLVKKILCKGVLKLLWEDISNSVFPAAQACKIRKNILLYKLKHGLNNSAISSMRELNQLRSKSSTLKQQISALEEEYEEQDYTVRQKMQRLKDIKSKCSVTSTRKDFLKLKHGETSKQLKDCGDMRRVCQHLMPNTSMDIDQQKLRENLHMITDLRRSAIDKKRIWTKVSSSLSGIGVHPLWTHLYQTLSQDLDTLMKLETKSDLGSSSVVGENIDIGIARACGQYISTISKGISSNIRANMYQQRLVEFIELIESLAHEDVNTWLALKLEIGES
;
A
#
# COMPACT_ATOMS: atom_id res chain seq x y z
N MET A 1 -29.30 47.89 86.15
CA MET A 1 -28.97 46.47 85.90
C MET A 1 -29.28 46.20 84.45
N ASN A 2 -28.27 46.07 83.60
CA ASN A 2 -28.45 45.65 82.20
C ASN A 2 -28.21 44.14 82.18
N GLU A 3 -29.18 43.38 81.72
CA GLU A 3 -28.99 41.96 81.43
C GLU A 3 -27.84 41.82 80.43
N ASP A 4 -26.77 41.12 80.83
CA ASP A 4 -25.70 40.68 79.96
C ASP A 4 -26.25 39.62 79.01
N ALA A 5 -26.96 40.06 77.97
CA ALA A 5 -27.40 39.19 76.90
C ALA A 5 -26.16 38.53 76.27
N ASP A 6 -26.08 37.19 76.36
CA ASP A 6 -24.96 36.40 75.90
C ASP A 6 -24.71 36.65 74.40
N ASN A 7 -23.68 37.44 74.12
CA ASN A 7 -23.29 37.84 72.76
C ASN A 7 -22.80 36.65 71.91
N PHE A 8 -22.72 35.47 72.51
CA PHE A 8 -22.18 34.27 71.91
C PHE A 8 -23.13 33.06 71.93
N ALA A 9 -24.41 33.25 72.23
CA ALA A 9 -25.41 32.18 72.23
C ALA A 9 -25.48 31.38 70.89
N TRP A 10 -25.05 31.98 69.78
CA TRP A 10 -24.91 31.33 68.47
C TRP A 10 -23.93 30.14 68.44
N THR A 11 -22.94 30.09 69.33
CA THR A 11 -22.00 28.96 69.34
C THR A 11 -22.66 27.64 69.75
N HIS A 12 -23.76 27.71 70.51
CA HIS A 12 -24.58 26.54 70.82
C HIS A 12 -25.38 26.05 69.61
N GLN A 13 -25.73 26.95 68.69
CA GLN A 13 -26.43 26.60 67.43
C GLN A 13 -25.49 25.94 66.41
N LEU A 14 -24.18 26.16 66.54
CA LEU A 14 -23.13 25.48 65.77
C LEU A 14 -22.61 24.22 66.46
N GLU A 15 -23.30 23.75 67.51
CA GLU A 15 -22.92 22.57 68.31
C GLU A 15 -21.47 22.61 68.83
N CYS A 16 -20.92 23.82 69.07
CA CYS A 16 -19.56 23.93 69.57
C CYS A 16 -19.48 23.44 71.03
N PRO A 17 -18.56 22.50 71.35
CA PRO A 17 -18.37 22.03 72.71
C PRO A 17 -18.00 23.17 73.66
N SER A 18 -18.72 23.27 74.79
CA SER A 18 -18.48 24.27 75.84
C SER A 18 -17.08 24.16 76.47
N THR A 19 -16.41 23.03 76.31
CA THR A 19 -15.02 22.79 76.72
C THR A 19 -14.00 23.53 75.84
N ILE A 20 -14.32 23.72 74.56
CA ILE A 20 -13.49 24.47 73.60
C ILE A 20 -13.83 25.96 73.68
N TYR A 21 -15.08 26.28 74.01
CA TYR A 21 -15.61 27.63 74.03
C TYR A 21 -15.52 28.32 75.39
N ASN A 22 -14.29 28.64 75.81
CA ASN A 22 -14.02 29.32 77.10
C ASN A 22 -13.89 30.85 76.97
N ASP A 23 -13.83 31.55 78.11
CA ASP A 23 -13.75 33.02 78.16
C ASP A 23 -12.53 33.61 77.43
N LEU A 24 -11.44 32.84 77.34
CA LEU A 24 -10.25 33.24 76.61
C LEU A 24 -10.51 33.27 75.09
N VAL A 25 -11.23 32.27 74.57
CA VAL A 25 -11.68 32.22 73.17
C VAL A 25 -12.71 33.32 72.88
N LYS A 26 -13.70 33.53 73.77
CA LYS A 26 -14.67 34.65 73.67
C LYS A 26 -13.94 35.98 73.55
N LYS A 27 -12.93 36.20 74.40
CA LYS A 27 -12.12 37.41 74.40
C LYS A 27 -11.40 37.58 73.07
N ILE A 28 -10.74 36.53 72.55
CA ILE A 28 -10.01 36.54 71.26
C ILE A 28 -10.95 36.87 70.08
N LEU A 29 -12.14 36.27 70.03
CA LEU A 29 -13.13 36.52 68.98
C LEU A 29 -13.60 37.98 68.99
N CYS A 30 -13.91 38.52 70.18
CA CYS A 30 -14.24 39.93 70.39
C CYS A 30 -13.12 40.90 69.99
N LYS A 31 -11.84 40.46 69.95
CA LYS A 31 -10.72 41.32 69.52
C LYS A 31 -10.75 41.67 68.03
N GLY A 32 -11.64 41.07 67.24
CA GLY A 32 -11.76 41.32 65.82
C GLY A 32 -11.37 40.14 64.93
N VAL A 33 -10.98 39.00 65.50
CA VAL A 33 -10.83 37.72 64.77
C VAL A 33 -12.18 37.30 64.17
N LEU A 34 -13.28 37.53 64.89
CA LEU A 34 -14.63 37.25 64.41
C LEU A 34 -15.00 38.06 63.15
N LYS A 35 -14.36 39.22 62.91
CA LYS A 35 -14.54 39.98 61.66
C LYS A 35 -13.89 39.27 60.46
N LEU A 36 -12.78 38.55 60.67
CA LEU A 36 -12.08 37.82 59.63
C LEU A 36 -12.72 36.47 59.32
N LEU A 37 -13.36 35.86 60.32
CA LEU A 37 -14.15 34.63 60.19
C LEU A 37 -15.62 34.91 59.80
N TRP A 38 -15.97 36.19 59.61
CA TRP A 38 -17.35 36.61 59.41
C TRP A 38 -17.95 35.99 58.14
N GLU A 39 -17.19 35.91 57.05
CA GLU A 39 -17.68 35.29 55.80
C GLU A 39 -17.98 33.80 55.98
N ASP A 40 -17.11 33.06 56.69
CA ASP A 40 -17.26 31.63 56.96
C ASP A 40 -18.46 31.31 57.90
N ILE A 41 -18.79 32.20 58.84
CA ILE A 41 -19.84 31.97 59.85
C ILE A 41 -21.18 32.66 59.45
N SER A 42 -21.15 33.66 58.56
CA SER A 42 -22.35 34.42 58.19
C SER A 42 -23.44 33.59 57.51
N ASN A 43 -23.06 32.50 56.84
CA ASN A 43 -23.99 31.54 56.23
C ASN A 43 -24.71 30.67 57.28
N SER A 44 -24.28 30.73 58.54
CA SER A 44 -24.60 29.78 59.59
C SER A 44 -25.24 30.45 60.81
N VAL A 45 -26.13 31.43 60.58
CA VAL A 45 -27.03 32.04 61.58
C VAL A 45 -26.50 33.31 62.27
N PHE A 46 -27.08 34.47 61.93
CA PHE A 46 -27.20 35.64 62.82
C PHE A 46 -28.37 36.56 62.45
N PRO A 47 -29.23 36.96 63.41
CA PRO A 47 -30.11 38.12 63.24
C PRO A 47 -29.30 39.41 63.07
N ALA A 48 -29.76 40.34 62.22
CA ALA A 48 -29.06 41.61 61.91
C ALA A 48 -28.66 42.43 63.14
N ALA A 49 -29.41 42.33 64.24
CA ALA A 49 -29.11 42.98 65.51
C ALA A 49 -27.85 42.43 66.20
N GLN A 50 -27.63 41.11 66.15
CA GLN A 50 -26.44 40.48 66.74
C GLN A 50 -25.18 40.81 65.93
N ALA A 51 -25.31 40.85 64.60
CA ALA A 51 -24.24 41.29 63.70
C ALA A 51 -23.79 42.74 63.98
N CYS A 52 -24.76 43.65 64.21
CA CYS A 52 -24.46 45.04 64.58
C CYS A 52 -23.74 45.15 65.93
N LYS A 53 -24.16 44.38 66.94
CA LYS A 53 -23.54 44.36 68.28
C LYS A 53 -22.11 43.81 68.23
N ILE A 54 -21.89 42.74 67.47
CA ILE A 54 -20.57 42.17 67.23
C ILE A 54 -19.65 43.18 66.52
N ARG A 55 -20.12 43.82 65.45
CA ARG A 55 -19.36 44.88 64.74
C ARG A 55 -18.99 46.04 65.66
N LYS A 56 -19.92 46.50 66.49
CA LYS A 56 -19.68 47.56 67.49
C LYS A 56 -18.60 47.15 68.50
N ASN A 57 -18.67 45.93 69.04
CA ASN A 57 -17.70 45.44 70.03
C ASN A 57 -16.29 45.30 69.44
N ILE A 58 -16.19 44.81 68.19
CA ILE A 58 -14.92 44.74 67.46
C ILE A 58 -14.34 46.14 67.21
N LEU A 59 -15.19 47.12 66.85
CA LEU A 59 -14.76 48.51 66.63
C LEU A 59 -14.27 49.15 67.93
N LEU A 60 -15.00 48.97 69.03
CA LEU A 60 -14.62 49.45 70.36
C LEU A 60 -13.30 48.85 70.82
N TYR A 61 -13.09 47.55 70.57
CA TYR A 61 -11.83 46.89 70.89
C TYR A 61 -10.65 47.49 70.11
N LYS A 62 -10.82 47.70 68.80
CA LYS A 62 -9.79 48.32 67.94
C LYS A 62 -9.47 49.76 68.36
N LEU A 63 -10.48 50.53 68.76
CA LEU A 63 -10.31 51.89 69.29
C LEU A 63 -9.55 51.92 70.63
N LYS A 64 -9.76 50.92 71.49
CA LYS A 64 -9.13 50.87 72.82
C LYS A 64 -7.71 50.30 72.85
N HIS A 65 -7.36 49.37 71.95
CA HIS A 65 -6.14 48.56 72.11
C HIS A 65 -5.17 48.63 70.92
N GLY A 66 -5.47 49.43 69.89
CA GLY A 66 -4.64 49.52 68.68
C GLY A 66 -4.72 48.26 67.81
N LEU A 67 -4.11 48.31 66.61
CA LEU A 67 -4.26 47.30 65.56
C LEU A 67 -3.27 46.11 65.65
N ASN A 68 -2.33 46.11 66.60
CA ASN A 68 -1.24 45.13 66.66
C ASN A 68 -1.60 43.91 67.50
N ASN A 69 -2.53 43.08 67.01
CA ASN A 69 -2.91 41.83 67.66
C ASN A 69 -2.40 40.63 66.85
N SER A 70 -1.51 39.83 67.47
CA SER A 70 -0.89 38.65 66.85
C SER A 70 -1.93 37.66 66.30
N ALA A 71 -3.04 37.42 67.02
CA ALA A 71 -4.10 36.52 66.57
C ALA A 71 -4.81 37.00 65.30
N ILE A 72 -4.90 38.33 65.09
CA ILE A 72 -5.48 38.92 63.87
C ILE A 72 -4.48 38.80 62.72
N SER A 73 -3.18 38.96 62.96
CA SER A 73 -2.14 38.74 61.94
C SER A 73 -2.12 37.29 61.48
N SER A 74 -2.08 36.33 62.42
CA SER A 74 -2.05 34.90 62.12
C SER A 74 -3.29 34.45 61.34
N MET A 75 -4.48 34.97 61.67
CA MET A 75 -5.69 34.67 60.91
C MET A 75 -5.69 35.28 59.50
N ARG A 76 -5.10 36.46 59.31
CA ARG A 76 -4.92 37.05 57.98
C ARG A 76 -3.95 36.23 57.13
N GLU A 77 -2.83 35.81 57.72
CA GLU A 77 -1.84 34.93 57.08
C GLU A 77 -2.45 33.58 56.71
N LEU A 78 -3.27 32.99 57.60
CA LEU A 78 -3.98 31.74 57.34
C LEU A 78 -4.97 31.88 56.18
N ASN A 79 -5.74 32.96 56.13
CA ASN A 79 -6.65 33.22 55.00
C ASN A 79 -5.89 33.41 53.68
N GLN A 80 -4.74 34.10 53.70
CA GLN A 80 -3.86 34.22 52.53
C GLN A 80 -3.24 32.88 52.11
N LEU A 81 -2.85 32.03 53.07
CA LEU A 81 -2.37 30.68 52.76
C LEU A 81 -3.48 29.81 52.16
N ARG A 82 -4.71 29.92 52.68
CA ARG A 82 -5.87 29.20 52.14
C ARG A 82 -6.17 29.62 50.70
N SER A 83 -6.15 30.93 50.39
CA SER A 83 -6.37 31.41 49.02
C SER A 83 -5.22 31.04 48.07
N LYS A 84 -3.96 31.07 48.53
CA LYS A 84 -2.82 30.56 47.77
C LYS A 84 -2.94 29.06 47.51
N SER A 85 -3.36 28.29 48.52
CA SER A 85 -3.57 26.84 48.40
C SER A 85 -4.68 26.52 47.40
N SER A 86 -5.80 27.23 47.41
CA SER A 86 -6.86 27.02 46.41
C SER A 86 -6.40 27.36 45.00
N THR A 87 -5.62 28.44 44.85
CA THR A 87 -5.03 28.83 43.55
C THR A 87 -4.06 27.77 43.05
N LEU A 88 -3.16 27.27 43.91
CA LEU A 88 -2.23 26.19 43.56
C LEU A 88 -2.96 24.92 43.17
N LYS A 89 -4.02 24.54 43.88
CA LYS A 89 -4.84 23.37 43.51
C LYS A 89 -5.45 23.53 42.11
N GLN A 90 -5.98 24.71 41.79
CA GLN A 90 -6.50 25.00 40.46
C GLN A 90 -5.42 24.91 39.39
N GLN A 91 -4.22 25.45 39.65
CA GLN A 91 -3.09 25.37 38.73
C GLN A 91 -2.62 23.93 38.52
N ILE A 92 -2.56 23.12 39.59
CA ILE A 92 -2.21 21.70 39.50
C ILE A 92 -3.23 20.96 38.63
N SER A 93 -4.52 21.15 38.88
CA SER A 93 -5.56 20.49 38.07
C SER A 93 -5.51 20.88 36.60
N ALA A 94 -5.23 22.15 36.29
CA ALA A 94 -5.06 22.60 34.91
C ALA A 94 -3.82 21.97 34.23
N LEU A 95 -2.71 21.86 34.96
CA LEU A 95 -1.49 21.19 34.49
C LEU A 95 -1.68 19.68 34.29
N GLU A 96 -2.43 19.02 35.17
CA GLU A 96 -2.78 17.60 35.03
C GLU A 96 -3.63 17.36 33.77
N GLU A 97 -4.58 18.25 33.48
CA GLU A 97 -5.40 18.19 32.26
C GLU A 97 -4.57 18.39 30.99
N GLU A 98 -3.69 19.41 30.97
CA GLU A 98 -2.78 19.66 29.84
C GLU A 98 -1.82 18.49 29.62
N TYR A 99 -1.31 17.89 30.69
CA TYR A 99 -0.44 16.71 30.62
C TYR A 99 -1.17 15.51 30.01
N GLU A 100 -2.40 15.21 30.43
CA GLU A 100 -3.17 14.10 29.88
C GLU A 100 -3.51 14.32 28.39
N GLU A 101 -3.80 15.56 27.98
CA GLU A 101 -4.03 15.88 26.56
C GLU A 101 -2.75 15.71 25.71
N GLN A 102 -1.61 16.14 26.23
CA GLN A 102 -0.31 15.92 25.59
C GLN A 102 0.05 14.44 25.51
N ASP A 103 -0.10 13.71 26.60
CA ASP A 103 0.20 12.27 26.65
C ASP A 103 -0.71 11.49 25.68
N TYR A 104 -2.00 11.81 25.63
CA TYR A 104 -2.92 11.24 24.64
C TYR A 104 -2.46 11.51 23.20
N THR A 105 -2.04 12.75 22.91
CA THR A 105 -1.55 13.16 21.60
C THR A 105 -0.27 12.40 21.23
N VAL A 106 0.67 12.27 22.14
CA VAL A 106 1.91 11.50 21.95
C VAL A 106 1.60 10.03 21.69
N ARG A 107 0.69 9.42 22.45
CA ARG A 107 0.24 8.03 22.21
C ARG A 107 -0.39 7.85 20.83
N GLN A 108 -1.23 8.78 20.38
CA GLN A 108 -1.79 8.76 19.04
C GLN A 108 -0.69 8.85 17.96
N LYS A 109 0.24 9.80 18.09
CA LYS A 109 1.36 9.96 17.14
C LYS A 109 2.23 8.70 17.09
N MET A 110 2.50 8.09 18.24
CA MET A 110 3.26 6.85 18.33
C MET A 110 2.53 5.67 17.67
N GLN A 111 1.20 5.60 17.80
CA GLN A 111 0.41 4.59 17.11
C GLN A 111 0.46 4.77 15.59
N ARG A 112 0.28 6.00 15.09
CA ARG A 112 0.42 6.32 13.65
C ARG A 112 1.80 5.94 13.12
N LEU A 113 2.86 6.18 13.91
CA LEU A 113 4.22 5.79 13.54
C LEU A 113 4.37 4.27 13.36
N LYS A 114 3.75 3.48 14.24
CA LYS A 114 3.72 2.01 14.12
C LYS A 114 2.95 1.56 12.89
N ASP A 115 1.82 2.19 12.60
CA ASP A 115 0.99 1.86 11.44
C ASP A 115 1.73 2.12 10.13
N ILE A 116 2.40 3.28 10.00
CA ILE A 116 3.24 3.60 8.84
C ILE A 116 4.37 2.58 8.70
N LYS A 117 5.07 2.24 9.79
CA LYS A 117 6.14 1.23 9.76
C LYS A 117 5.63 -0.14 9.28
N SER A 118 4.48 -0.57 9.75
CA SER A 118 3.83 -1.82 9.33
C SER A 118 3.48 -1.79 7.83
N LYS A 119 2.85 -0.70 7.38
CA LYS A 119 2.48 -0.49 5.97
C LYS A 119 3.72 -0.51 5.06
N CYS A 120 4.80 0.16 5.45
CA CYS A 120 6.06 0.15 4.71
C CYS A 120 6.64 -1.27 4.59
N SER A 121 6.61 -2.06 5.67
CA SER A 121 7.09 -3.45 5.66
C SER A 121 6.29 -4.35 4.71
N VAL A 122 4.95 -4.26 4.76
CA VAL A 122 4.06 -5.00 3.84
C VAL A 122 4.31 -4.59 2.39
N THR A 123 4.43 -3.29 2.15
CA THR A 123 4.67 -2.72 0.81
C THR A 123 6.03 -3.15 0.26
N SER A 124 7.09 -3.16 1.06
CA SER A 124 8.41 -3.68 0.67
C SER A 124 8.32 -5.16 0.31
N THR A 125 7.66 -5.97 1.14
CA THR A 125 7.50 -7.41 0.88
C THR A 125 6.76 -7.66 -0.45
N ARG A 126 5.70 -6.88 -0.72
CA ARG A 126 4.96 -6.96 -1.98
C ARG A 126 5.83 -6.55 -3.17
N LYS A 127 6.63 -5.49 -3.04
CA LYS A 127 7.60 -5.08 -4.06
C LYS A 127 8.58 -6.19 -4.39
N ASP A 128 9.16 -6.82 -3.36
CA ASP A 128 10.15 -7.88 -3.55
C ASP A 128 9.53 -9.11 -4.21
N PHE A 129 8.29 -9.46 -3.86
CA PHE A 129 7.54 -10.51 -4.55
C PHE A 129 7.29 -10.18 -6.03
N LEU A 130 6.92 -8.93 -6.35
CA LEU A 130 6.72 -8.50 -7.74
C LEU A 130 8.04 -8.53 -8.54
N LYS A 131 9.16 -8.11 -7.94
CA LYS A 131 10.49 -8.22 -8.54
C LYS A 131 10.87 -9.66 -8.83
N LEU A 132 10.63 -10.57 -7.87
CA LEU A 132 10.84 -12.01 -8.06
C LEU A 132 10.00 -12.55 -9.22
N LYS A 133 8.71 -12.22 -9.28
CA LYS A 133 7.81 -12.65 -10.36
C LYS A 133 8.19 -12.11 -11.72
N HIS A 134 8.64 -10.85 -11.78
CA HIS A 134 9.18 -10.26 -13.00
C HIS A 134 10.42 -11.04 -13.47
N GLY A 135 11.36 -11.33 -12.57
CA GLY A 135 12.56 -12.12 -12.88
C GLY A 135 12.24 -13.54 -13.36
N GLU A 136 11.33 -14.23 -12.67
CA GLU A 136 10.85 -15.58 -13.05
C GLU A 136 10.22 -15.58 -14.45
N THR A 137 9.32 -14.62 -14.72
CA THR A 137 8.64 -14.48 -16.02
C THR A 137 9.65 -14.17 -17.13
N SER A 138 10.60 -13.27 -16.88
CA SER A 138 11.65 -12.94 -17.85
C SER A 138 12.53 -14.14 -18.18
N LYS A 139 12.84 -14.98 -17.19
CA LYS A 139 13.61 -16.20 -17.41
C LYS A 139 12.81 -17.21 -18.24
N GLN A 140 11.55 -17.46 -17.89
CA GLN A 140 10.68 -18.37 -18.64
C GLN A 140 10.52 -17.92 -20.10
N LEU A 141 10.33 -16.63 -20.34
CA LEU A 141 10.22 -16.10 -21.70
C LEU A 141 11.51 -16.32 -22.51
N LYS A 142 12.67 -16.12 -21.88
CA LYS A 142 13.98 -16.40 -22.48
C LYS A 142 14.13 -17.89 -22.79
N ASP A 143 13.86 -18.77 -21.83
CA ASP A 143 13.95 -20.22 -21.99
C ASP A 143 13.03 -20.71 -23.12
N CYS A 144 11.80 -20.16 -23.22
CA CYS A 144 10.91 -20.42 -24.35
C CYS A 144 11.46 -19.90 -25.69
N GLY A 145 12.11 -18.75 -25.70
CA GLY A 145 12.80 -18.20 -26.87
C GLY A 145 13.95 -19.09 -27.34
N ASP A 146 14.76 -19.59 -26.40
CA ASP A 146 15.87 -20.50 -26.68
C ASP A 146 15.36 -21.85 -27.19
N MET A 147 14.31 -22.42 -26.56
CA MET A 147 13.67 -23.64 -27.05
C MET A 147 13.11 -23.47 -28.46
N ARG A 148 12.48 -22.32 -28.76
CA ARG A 148 12.00 -22.02 -30.12
C ARG A 148 13.14 -22.03 -31.14
N ARG A 149 14.30 -21.45 -30.80
CA ARG A 149 15.48 -21.50 -31.67
C ARG A 149 15.95 -22.93 -31.87
N VAL A 150 16.04 -23.73 -30.82
CA VAL A 150 16.39 -25.16 -30.92
C VAL A 150 15.41 -25.89 -31.84
N CYS A 151 14.10 -25.71 -31.64
CA CYS A 151 13.09 -26.29 -32.52
C CYS A 151 13.26 -25.83 -33.98
N GLN A 152 13.55 -24.55 -34.23
CA GLN A 152 13.82 -24.04 -35.58
C GLN A 152 15.03 -24.71 -36.24
N HIS A 153 16.07 -25.05 -35.47
CA HIS A 153 17.25 -25.76 -36.00
C HIS A 153 16.98 -27.26 -36.24
N LEU A 154 16.07 -27.85 -35.47
CA LEU A 154 15.67 -29.26 -35.60
C LEU A 154 14.59 -29.46 -36.67
N MET A 155 13.80 -28.44 -36.97
CA MET A 155 12.85 -28.47 -38.09
C MET A 155 13.60 -28.23 -39.40
N PRO A 156 13.26 -28.94 -40.49
CA PRO A 156 13.86 -28.67 -41.79
C PRO A 156 13.60 -27.22 -42.18
N ASN A 157 14.65 -26.49 -42.57
CA ASN A 157 14.51 -25.15 -43.13
C ASN A 157 13.56 -25.21 -44.32
N THR A 158 12.34 -24.69 -44.16
CA THR A 158 11.34 -24.59 -45.24
C THR A 158 11.70 -23.54 -46.29
N SER A 159 12.86 -22.88 -46.17
CA SER A 159 13.26 -21.74 -46.99
C SER A 159 14.65 -21.87 -47.62
N MET A 160 15.08 -23.08 -47.98
CA MET A 160 16.14 -23.21 -48.99
C MET A 160 15.46 -23.19 -50.36
N ASP A 161 15.38 -22.01 -50.96
CA ASP A 161 14.91 -21.84 -52.35
C ASP A 161 15.74 -22.78 -53.23
N ILE A 162 15.08 -23.76 -53.83
CA ILE A 162 15.68 -24.60 -54.85
C ILE A 162 15.73 -23.75 -56.11
N ASP A 163 16.93 -23.64 -56.71
CA ASP A 163 17.07 -23.11 -58.06
C ASP A 163 16.27 -24.00 -59.02
N GLN A 164 15.08 -23.51 -59.38
CA GLN A 164 14.09 -24.22 -60.20
C GLN A 164 14.66 -24.59 -61.57
N GLN A 165 15.58 -23.78 -62.10
CA GLN A 165 16.24 -24.01 -63.37
C GLN A 165 17.19 -25.22 -63.26
N LYS A 166 17.99 -25.26 -62.21
CA LYS A 166 18.91 -26.38 -61.94
C LYS A 166 18.16 -27.69 -61.73
N LEU A 167 17.01 -27.68 -61.06
CA LEU A 167 16.18 -28.88 -60.89
C LEU A 167 15.59 -29.36 -62.22
N ARG A 168 15.06 -28.44 -63.05
CA ARG A 168 14.51 -28.75 -64.37
C ARG A 168 15.55 -29.36 -65.31
N GLU A 169 16.77 -28.82 -65.30
CA GLU A 169 17.89 -29.34 -66.09
C GLU A 169 18.27 -30.76 -65.67
N ASN A 170 18.29 -31.06 -64.36
CA ASN A 170 18.53 -32.42 -63.87
C ASN A 170 17.41 -33.40 -64.25
N LEU A 171 16.15 -32.97 -64.17
CA LEU A 171 15.01 -33.77 -64.62
C LEU A 171 15.09 -34.06 -66.12
N HIS A 172 15.46 -33.06 -66.93
CA HIS A 172 15.66 -33.24 -68.36
C HIS A 172 16.79 -34.24 -68.65
N MET A 173 17.93 -34.14 -67.95
CA MET A 173 19.04 -35.11 -68.06
C MET A 173 18.62 -36.54 -67.70
N ILE A 174 17.74 -36.73 -66.70
CA ILE A 174 17.18 -38.04 -66.35
C ILE A 174 16.23 -38.56 -67.43
N THR A 175 15.46 -37.66 -68.04
CA THR A 175 14.51 -38.01 -69.12
C THR A 175 15.25 -38.42 -70.39
N ASP A 176 16.35 -37.74 -70.72
CA ASP A 176 17.25 -38.09 -71.82
C ASP A 176 17.95 -39.44 -71.58
N LEU A 177 18.27 -39.76 -70.32
CA LEU A 177 18.82 -41.05 -69.91
C LEU A 177 17.82 -42.21 -70.10
N ARG A 178 16.51 -41.93 -69.99
CA ARG A 178 15.45 -42.91 -70.29
C ARG A 178 15.34 -43.19 -71.80
N ARG A 179 15.76 -42.26 -72.65
CA ARG A 179 15.74 -42.38 -74.13
C ARG A 179 17.05 -42.87 -74.74
N SER A 180 18.19 -42.76 -74.06
CA SER A 180 19.53 -43.03 -74.60
C SER A 180 20.24 -44.22 -73.95
N ALA A 181 20.95 -45.03 -74.74
CA ALA A 181 21.77 -46.17 -74.30
C ALA A 181 23.18 -45.77 -73.83
N ILE A 182 23.48 -44.48 -73.64
CA ILE A 182 24.83 -43.99 -73.33
C ILE A 182 25.01 -43.68 -71.84
N ASP A 183 26.03 -44.33 -71.27
CA ASP A 183 26.79 -44.05 -70.04
C ASP A 183 26.04 -43.50 -68.81
N LYS A 184 25.07 -44.30 -68.34
CA LYS A 184 24.24 -44.06 -67.15
C LYS A 184 25.05 -43.61 -65.92
N LYS A 185 26.27 -44.11 -65.76
CA LYS A 185 27.15 -43.81 -64.62
C LYS A 185 27.63 -42.34 -64.62
N ARG A 186 27.91 -41.77 -65.79
CA ARG A 186 28.38 -40.38 -65.95
C ARG A 186 27.29 -39.35 -65.71
N ILE A 187 26.05 -39.69 -66.07
CA ILE A 187 24.91 -38.80 -65.85
C ILE A 187 24.47 -38.87 -64.39
N TRP A 188 24.47 -40.05 -63.76
CA TRP A 188 24.20 -40.18 -62.33
C TRP A 188 25.17 -39.38 -61.46
N THR A 189 26.48 -39.39 -61.77
CA THR A 189 27.46 -38.57 -61.05
C THR A 189 27.27 -37.07 -61.27
N LYS A 190 26.83 -36.63 -62.45
CA LYS A 190 26.45 -35.23 -62.72
C LYS A 190 25.21 -34.79 -61.95
N VAL A 191 24.15 -35.60 -61.94
CA VAL A 191 22.92 -35.32 -61.19
C VAL A 191 23.20 -35.32 -59.69
N SER A 192 23.96 -36.30 -59.20
CA SER A 192 24.33 -36.40 -57.79
C SER A 192 25.19 -35.22 -57.33
N SER A 193 26.18 -34.78 -58.11
CA SER A 193 27.02 -33.61 -57.78
C SER A 193 26.30 -32.27 -57.91
N SER A 194 25.27 -32.16 -58.75
CA SER A 194 24.49 -30.93 -58.89
C SER A 194 23.47 -30.76 -57.76
N LEU A 195 22.93 -31.88 -57.23
CA LEU A 195 21.93 -31.95 -56.17
C LEU A 195 22.51 -32.17 -54.77
N SER A 196 23.83 -32.43 -54.63
CA SER A 196 24.48 -32.75 -53.34
C SER A 196 24.41 -31.64 -52.29
N GLY A 197 23.98 -30.44 -52.65
CA GLY A 197 23.72 -29.33 -51.72
C GLY A 197 22.25 -29.09 -51.37
N ILE A 198 21.32 -29.84 -51.96
CA ILE A 198 19.88 -29.67 -51.75
C ILE A 198 19.40 -30.68 -50.71
N GLY A 199 18.73 -30.19 -49.67
CA GLY A 199 18.11 -31.07 -48.68
C GLY A 199 17.06 -31.99 -49.32
N VAL A 200 17.03 -33.25 -48.88
CA VAL A 200 16.12 -34.28 -49.41
C VAL A 200 14.65 -33.84 -49.34
N HIS A 201 14.27 -33.12 -48.27
CA HIS A 201 12.90 -32.66 -48.08
C HIS A 201 12.50 -31.51 -49.03
N PRO A 202 13.26 -30.40 -49.16
CA PRO A 202 13.02 -29.40 -50.21
C PRO A 202 12.91 -30.01 -51.60
N LEU A 203 13.82 -30.94 -51.94
CA LEU A 203 13.81 -31.63 -53.22
C LEU A 203 12.50 -32.41 -53.42
N TRP A 204 12.04 -33.11 -52.38
CA TRP A 204 10.79 -33.86 -52.45
C TRP A 204 9.57 -32.97 -52.60
N THR A 205 9.49 -31.86 -51.85
CA THR A 205 8.39 -30.91 -51.94
C THR A 205 8.29 -30.33 -53.35
N HIS A 206 9.42 -29.95 -53.94
CA HIS A 206 9.44 -29.36 -55.27
C HIS A 206 9.15 -30.38 -56.38
N LEU A 207 9.67 -31.60 -56.27
CA LEU A 207 9.34 -32.69 -57.20
C LEU A 207 7.85 -33.03 -57.15
N TYR A 208 7.26 -33.03 -55.96
CA TYR A 208 5.83 -33.28 -55.78
C TYR A 208 4.98 -32.14 -56.37
N GLN A 209 5.36 -30.88 -56.15
CA GLN A 209 4.69 -29.73 -56.78
C GLN A 209 4.78 -29.75 -58.30
N THR A 210 5.94 -30.13 -58.85
CA THR A 210 6.14 -30.23 -60.31
C THR A 210 5.31 -31.38 -60.87
N LEU A 211 5.28 -32.54 -60.20
CA LEU A 211 4.43 -33.67 -60.56
C LEU A 211 2.95 -33.30 -60.50
N SER A 212 2.52 -32.51 -59.51
CA SER A 212 1.14 -32.02 -59.40
C SER A 212 0.80 -31.09 -60.56
N GLN A 213 1.71 -30.19 -60.95
CA GLN A 213 1.52 -29.32 -62.12
C GLN A 213 1.51 -30.10 -63.44
N ASP A 214 2.36 -31.11 -63.59
CA ASP A 214 2.39 -31.97 -64.77
C ASP A 214 1.12 -32.84 -64.85
N LEU A 215 0.60 -33.32 -63.71
CA LEU A 215 -0.70 -33.98 -63.63
C LEU A 215 -1.85 -33.04 -63.96
N ASP A 216 -1.82 -31.80 -63.48
CA ASP A 216 -2.83 -30.79 -63.82
C ASP A 216 -2.81 -30.43 -65.31
N THR A 217 -1.63 -30.36 -65.92
CA THR A 217 -1.51 -30.13 -67.37
C THR A 217 -1.96 -31.34 -68.18
N LEU A 218 -1.65 -32.56 -67.74
CA LEU A 218 -2.18 -33.80 -68.31
C LEU A 218 -3.71 -33.88 -68.18
N MET A 219 -4.25 -33.52 -67.02
CA MET A 219 -5.70 -33.47 -66.77
C MET A 219 -6.38 -32.36 -67.58
N LYS A 220 -5.69 -31.23 -67.84
CA LYS A 220 -6.12 -30.18 -68.80
C LYS A 220 -6.09 -30.62 -70.26
N LEU A 221 -5.20 -31.56 -70.60
CA LEU A 221 -5.13 -32.19 -71.92
C LEU A 221 -6.18 -33.30 -72.05
N GLU A 222 -6.47 -34.02 -70.97
CA GLU A 222 -7.52 -35.02 -70.85
C GLU A 222 -8.93 -34.38 -70.85
N THR A 223 -9.10 -33.18 -70.30
CA THR A 223 -10.36 -32.41 -70.39
C THR A 223 -10.64 -31.83 -71.78
N LYS A 224 -9.72 -31.93 -72.75
CA LYS A 224 -10.04 -31.75 -74.19
C LYS A 224 -10.61 -33.02 -74.82
N SER A 225 -10.56 -34.16 -74.13
CA SER A 225 -11.30 -35.37 -74.46
C SER A 225 -12.42 -35.57 -73.43
N ASP A 226 -13.62 -35.12 -73.75
CA ASP A 226 -14.80 -35.35 -72.91
C ASP A 226 -14.98 -36.85 -72.60
N LEU A 227 -15.00 -37.22 -71.32
CA LEU A 227 -16.15 -37.83 -70.65
C LEU A 227 -15.86 -38.07 -69.14
N GLY A 228 -16.58 -37.32 -68.30
CA GLY A 228 -17.15 -37.77 -67.02
C GLY A 228 -16.29 -38.55 -66.02
N SER A 229 -15.59 -37.83 -65.14
CA SER A 229 -15.72 -38.02 -63.69
C SER A 229 -15.08 -36.85 -62.95
N SER A 230 -15.85 -36.16 -62.11
CA SER A 230 -15.32 -35.15 -61.20
C SER A 230 -14.31 -35.84 -60.27
N SER A 231 -13.05 -35.42 -60.36
CA SER A 231 -11.96 -35.87 -59.51
C SER A 231 -12.17 -35.34 -58.08
N VAL A 232 -13.00 -36.05 -57.31
CA VAL A 232 -13.22 -35.87 -55.87
C VAL A 232 -11.89 -35.88 -55.08
N VAL A 233 -10.82 -36.43 -55.66
CA VAL A 233 -9.49 -36.50 -55.04
C VAL A 233 -8.76 -35.16 -55.08
N GLY A 234 -8.89 -34.37 -56.15
CA GLY A 234 -8.23 -33.05 -56.28
C GLY A 234 -8.80 -32.00 -55.32
N GLU A 235 -10.13 -31.88 -55.25
CA GLU A 235 -10.81 -30.99 -54.29
C GLU A 235 -10.46 -31.36 -52.83
N ASN A 236 -10.32 -32.64 -52.52
CA ASN A 236 -9.93 -33.09 -51.17
C ASN A 236 -8.48 -32.73 -50.80
N ILE A 237 -7.58 -32.69 -51.78
CA ILE A 237 -6.18 -32.27 -51.57
C ILE A 237 -6.11 -30.76 -51.36
N ASP A 238 -6.78 -29.96 -52.19
CA ASP A 238 -6.83 -28.50 -52.02
C ASP A 238 -7.50 -28.07 -50.71
N ILE A 239 -8.59 -28.75 -50.32
CA ILE A 239 -9.22 -28.58 -49.00
C ILE A 239 -8.27 -28.99 -47.88
N GLY A 240 -7.48 -30.06 -48.06
CA GLY A 240 -6.46 -30.50 -47.12
C GLY A 240 -5.33 -29.48 -46.94
N ILE A 241 -4.85 -28.89 -48.04
CA ILE A 241 -3.82 -27.84 -48.05
C ILE A 241 -4.35 -26.58 -47.39
N ALA A 242 -5.55 -26.11 -47.79
CA ALA A 242 -6.18 -24.95 -47.18
C ALA A 242 -6.39 -25.14 -45.66
N ARG A 243 -6.76 -26.36 -45.23
CA ARG A 243 -6.89 -26.71 -43.82
C ARG A 243 -5.54 -26.68 -43.10
N ALA A 244 -4.48 -27.24 -43.68
CA ALA A 244 -3.14 -27.23 -43.10
C ALA A 244 -2.57 -25.80 -42.99
N CYS A 245 -2.71 -24.99 -44.05
CA CYS A 245 -2.32 -23.58 -44.05
C CYS A 245 -3.13 -22.78 -43.02
N GLY A 246 -4.45 -23.01 -42.93
CA GLY A 246 -5.30 -22.38 -41.92
C GLY A 246 -4.90 -22.74 -40.49
N GLN A 247 -4.56 -24.00 -40.24
CA GLN A 247 -4.04 -24.45 -38.94
C GLN A 247 -2.68 -23.82 -38.62
N TYR A 248 -1.79 -23.71 -39.60
CA TYR A 248 -0.50 -23.06 -39.46
C TYR A 248 -0.64 -21.57 -39.11
N ILE A 249 -1.45 -20.83 -39.87
CA ILE A 249 -1.74 -19.40 -39.62
C ILE A 249 -2.38 -19.22 -38.23
N SER A 250 -3.35 -20.06 -37.87
CA SER A 250 -4.01 -20.04 -36.55
C SER A 250 -3.01 -20.26 -35.41
N THR A 251 -2.08 -21.21 -35.57
CA THR A 251 -1.07 -21.52 -34.55
C THR A 251 -0.06 -20.39 -34.40
N ILE A 252 0.40 -19.79 -35.50
CA ILE A 252 1.29 -18.61 -35.47
C ILE A 252 0.59 -17.42 -34.83
N SER A 253 -0.64 -17.13 -35.23
CA SER A 253 -1.42 -16.02 -34.69
C SER A 253 -1.64 -16.16 -33.18
N LYS A 254 -1.99 -17.37 -32.70
CA LYS A 254 -2.08 -17.67 -31.26
C LYS A 254 -0.75 -17.45 -30.54
N GLY A 255 0.36 -17.85 -31.14
CA GLY A 255 1.71 -17.64 -30.60
C GLY A 255 2.12 -16.16 -30.54
N ILE A 256 1.74 -15.35 -31.54
CA ILE A 256 1.97 -13.90 -31.52
C ILE A 256 1.13 -13.25 -30.43
N SER A 257 -0.16 -13.61 -30.32
CA SER A 257 -1.06 -13.06 -29.30
C SER A 257 -0.60 -13.40 -27.88
N SER A 258 -0.18 -14.63 -27.61
CA SER A 258 0.34 -15.02 -26.30
C SER A 258 1.62 -14.26 -25.94
N ASN A 259 2.52 -14.02 -26.91
CA ASN A 259 3.74 -13.26 -26.71
C ASN A 259 3.47 -11.77 -26.41
N ILE A 260 2.55 -11.15 -27.16
CA ILE A 260 2.09 -9.78 -26.88
C ILE A 260 1.54 -9.68 -25.45
N ARG A 261 0.71 -10.65 -25.05
CA ARG A 261 0.12 -10.68 -23.72
C ARG A 261 1.18 -10.83 -22.62
N ALA A 262 2.19 -11.69 -22.82
CA ALA A 262 3.29 -11.86 -21.89
C ALA A 262 4.09 -10.56 -21.71
N ASN A 263 4.40 -9.87 -22.80
CA ASN A 263 5.09 -8.57 -22.76
C ASN A 263 4.26 -7.51 -22.03
N MET A 264 2.95 -7.44 -22.28
CA MET A 264 2.06 -6.53 -21.54
C MET A 264 2.06 -6.82 -20.04
N TYR A 265 2.07 -8.09 -19.63
CA TYR A 265 2.16 -8.45 -18.21
C TYR A 265 3.51 -8.05 -17.60
N GLN A 266 4.62 -8.22 -18.31
CA GLN A 266 5.92 -7.74 -17.85
C GLN A 266 5.93 -6.23 -17.66
N GLN A 267 5.41 -5.48 -18.63
CA GLN A 267 5.32 -4.03 -18.55
C GLN A 267 4.48 -3.57 -17.36
N ARG A 268 3.30 -4.18 -17.15
CA ARG A 268 2.46 -3.90 -15.98
C ARG A 268 3.14 -4.20 -14.65
N LEU A 269 3.94 -5.28 -14.57
CA LEU A 269 4.69 -5.59 -13.35
C LEU A 269 5.72 -4.50 -13.04
N VAL A 270 6.41 -3.97 -14.06
CA VAL A 270 7.35 -2.85 -13.91
C VAL A 270 6.61 -1.60 -13.46
N GLU A 271 5.50 -1.24 -14.10
CA GLU A 271 4.66 -0.10 -13.73
C GLU A 271 4.18 -0.19 -12.26
N PHE A 272 3.78 -1.38 -11.81
CA PHE A 272 3.38 -1.57 -10.41
C PHE A 272 4.55 -1.45 -9.43
N ILE A 273 5.75 -1.90 -9.80
CA ILE A 273 6.95 -1.74 -8.97
C ILE A 273 7.29 -0.25 -8.83
N GLU A 274 7.27 0.51 -9.93
CA GLU A 274 7.53 1.95 -9.94
C GLU A 274 6.50 2.71 -9.10
N LEU A 275 5.21 2.37 -9.25
CA LEU A 275 4.14 2.96 -8.44
C LEU A 275 4.40 2.73 -6.95
N ILE A 276 4.77 1.51 -6.56
CA ILE A 276 5.09 1.17 -5.17
C ILE A 276 6.31 1.97 -4.67
N GLU A 277 7.35 2.11 -5.49
CA GLU A 277 8.54 2.87 -5.12
C GLU A 277 8.24 4.37 -4.95
N SER A 278 7.39 4.95 -5.80
CA SER A 278 6.96 6.35 -5.68
C SER A 278 6.14 6.61 -4.41
N LEU A 279 5.16 5.76 -4.10
CA LEU A 279 4.32 5.88 -2.90
C LEU A 279 5.10 5.64 -1.60
N ALA A 280 6.14 4.80 -1.64
CA ALA A 280 6.99 4.55 -0.48
C ALA A 280 7.77 5.81 -0.04
N HIS A 281 8.10 6.73 -0.96
CA HIS A 281 8.79 7.98 -0.61
C HIS A 281 7.93 8.91 0.24
N GLU A 282 6.63 9.00 -0.03
CA GLU A 282 5.70 9.81 0.75
C GLU A 282 5.52 9.25 2.18
N ASP A 283 5.36 7.93 2.31
CA ASP A 283 5.23 7.27 3.61
C ASP A 283 6.51 7.44 4.48
N VAL A 284 7.71 7.41 3.86
CA VAL A 284 8.99 7.62 4.57
C VAL A 284 9.14 9.07 5.05
N ASN A 285 8.78 10.06 4.24
CA ASN A 285 8.84 11.47 4.64
C ASN A 285 7.89 11.75 5.81
N THR A 286 6.67 11.20 5.74
CA THR A 286 5.67 11.32 6.81
C THR A 286 6.14 10.64 8.10
N TRP A 287 6.78 9.47 7.98
CA TRP A 287 7.37 8.76 9.12
C TRP A 287 8.52 9.54 9.77
N LEU A 288 9.41 10.14 8.97
CA LEU A 288 10.53 10.95 9.46
C LEU A 288 10.03 12.19 10.21
N ALA A 289 9.06 12.91 9.64
CA ALA A 289 8.45 14.07 10.28
C ALA A 289 7.81 13.72 11.64
N LEU A 290 6.97 12.67 11.67
CA LEU A 290 6.35 12.20 12.91
C LEU A 290 7.38 11.74 13.95
N LYS A 291 8.46 11.10 13.51
CA LYS A 291 9.53 10.66 14.43
C LYS A 291 10.29 11.83 15.03
N LEU A 292 10.51 12.91 14.28
CA LEU A 292 11.13 14.12 14.79
C LEU A 292 10.21 14.83 15.78
N GLU A 293 8.92 14.98 15.47
CA GLU A 293 7.96 15.58 16.40
C GLU A 293 7.86 14.85 17.73
N ILE A 294 7.92 13.51 17.73
CA ILE A 294 7.92 12.71 18.97
C ILE A 294 9.27 12.82 19.71
N GLY A 295 10.37 13.03 19.00
CA GLY A 295 11.70 13.18 19.61
C GLY A 295 11.98 14.57 20.17
N GLU A 296 11.24 15.59 19.72
CA GLU A 296 11.31 16.98 20.19
C GLU A 296 10.26 17.32 21.28
N SER A 297 9.29 16.43 21.52
CA SER A 297 8.30 16.55 22.62
C SER A 297 8.81 15.87 23.89
#